data_AF-C4M271-F1
#
_entry.id   AF-C4M271-F1
#
_cell.length_a   1.000
_cell.length_b   1.000
_cell.length_c   1.000
_cell.angle_alpha   90.00
_cell.angle_beta   90.00
_cell.angle_gamma   90.00
#
_symmetry.space_group_name_H-M   'P 1'
#
loop_
_entity.id
_entity.type
_entity.pdbx_description
1 polymer ?
#
loop_
_entity_poly.entity_id
_entity_poly.type
_entity_poly.pdbx_seq_one_letter_code
_entity_poly.pdbx_strand_id
1 'polypeptide(L)'
;MKSCVTEVTTCLSQSHSQWNIIQPPKQFNTNPLQCVEHQKTLDYPTLEQCVQSVILNSNTKTISFETIYNQTLLQLSSKLHPEATIHYVFVVTLILANKKQYHLLNPSINQLSVKIID
;
A
#
# COMPACT_ATOMS: atom_id res chain seq x y z
N MET A 1 28.46 1.89 33.97
CA MET A 1 27.57 1.45 32.88
C MET A 1 27.43 2.58 31.88
N LYS A 2 27.98 2.43 30.67
CA LYS A 2 27.78 3.39 29.58
C LYS A 2 26.40 3.13 28.98
N SER A 3 25.49 4.07 29.15
CA SER A 3 24.18 4.07 28.50
C SER A 3 24.38 4.44 27.03
N CYS A 4 24.30 3.47 26.12
CA CYS A 4 24.12 3.75 24.70
C CYS A 4 22.67 4.19 24.48
N VAL A 5 22.39 5.47 24.71
CA VAL A 5 21.29 6.12 24.01
C VAL A 5 21.84 6.44 22.64
N THR A 6 21.62 5.53 21.68
CA THR A 6 21.88 5.85 20.28
C THR A 6 20.89 6.95 19.91
N GLU A 7 21.43 8.16 19.81
CA GLU A 7 20.76 9.36 19.32
C GLU A 7 19.98 9.03 18.04
N VAL A 8 18.65 9.10 18.11
CA VAL A 8 17.79 9.12 16.92
C VAL A 8 17.92 10.51 16.32
N THR A 9 19.09 10.80 15.77
CA THR A 9 19.38 12.07 15.10
C THR A 9 19.80 11.72 13.69
N THR A 10 18.85 11.84 12.76
CA THR A 10 18.96 12.47 11.43
C THR A 10 18.03 11.81 10.41
N CYS A 11 16.75 12.19 10.43
CA CYS A 11 15.90 12.17 9.22
C CYS A 11 15.25 13.55 8.94
N LEU A 12 15.51 14.56 9.76
CA LEU A 12 14.80 15.85 9.73
C LEU A 12 15.46 16.93 8.85
N SER A 13 16.58 16.63 8.17
CA SER A 13 17.25 17.58 7.29
C SER A 13 16.93 17.39 5.79
N GLN A 14 16.02 16.49 5.44
CA GLN A 14 15.49 16.44 4.08
C GLN A 14 14.37 17.46 3.97
N SER A 15 14.56 18.47 3.12
CA SER A 15 13.51 19.42 2.80
C SER A 15 12.24 18.65 2.39
N HIS A 16 11.17 18.81 3.17
CA HIS A 16 9.87 18.19 2.89
C HIS A 16 9.33 18.50 1.48
N SER A 17 9.91 19.50 0.78
CA SER A 17 9.64 19.86 -0.61
C SER A 17 9.98 18.79 -1.66
N GLN A 18 10.66 17.70 -1.29
CA GLN A 18 10.97 16.58 -2.20
C GLN A 18 10.08 15.35 -2.03
N TRP A 19 9.19 15.34 -1.03
CA TRP A 19 8.33 14.18 -0.78
C TRP A 19 7.12 14.27 -1.71
N ASN A 20 6.95 13.28 -2.59
CA ASN A 20 5.73 13.14 -3.37
C ASN A 20 4.57 12.85 -2.41
N ILE A 21 3.72 13.84 -2.17
CA ILE A 21 2.52 13.68 -1.34
C ILE A 21 1.50 12.89 -2.15
N ILE A 22 1.14 11.72 -1.65
CA ILE A 22 0.05 10.92 -2.18
C ILE A 22 -1.18 11.17 -1.32
N GLN A 23 -2.24 11.65 -1.96
CA GLN A 23 -3.53 11.79 -1.31
C GLN A 23 -4.17 10.40 -1.18
N PRO A 24 -4.76 10.08 -0.01
CA PRO A 24 -5.46 8.82 0.15
C PRO A 24 -6.67 8.76 -0.80
N PRO A 25 -6.99 7.59 -1.36
CA PRO A 25 -8.20 7.41 -2.16
C PRO A 25 -9.46 7.80 -1.38
N LYS A 26 -10.42 8.50 -2.01
CA LYS A 26 -11.71 8.86 -1.36
C LYS A 26 -12.47 7.68 -0.74
N GLN A 27 -12.27 6.47 -1.26
CA GLN A 27 -12.85 5.23 -0.73
C GLN A 27 -12.47 4.94 0.74
N PHE A 28 -11.48 5.65 1.29
CA PHE A 28 -11.12 5.59 2.70
C PHE A 28 -12.22 6.20 3.58
N ASN A 29 -12.88 7.27 3.12
CA ASN A 29 -13.94 7.95 3.87
C ASN A 29 -15.20 7.10 4.02
N THR A 30 -15.41 6.13 3.14
CA THR A 30 -16.57 5.21 3.18
C THR A 30 -16.29 3.93 3.97
N ASN A 31 -15.04 3.65 4.31
CA ASN A 31 -14.62 2.41 4.97
C ASN A 31 -13.76 2.72 6.21
N PRO A 32 -14.31 3.38 7.25
CA PRO A 32 -13.52 3.71 8.43
C PRO A 32 -12.87 2.45 9.03
N LEU A 33 -11.60 2.56 9.42
CA LEU A 33 -10.90 1.48 10.11
C LEU A 33 -11.60 1.22 11.44
N GLN A 34 -12.19 0.03 11.56
CA GLN A 34 -12.74 -0.44 12.82
C GLN A 34 -11.69 -1.28 13.56
N CYS A 35 -11.64 -1.12 14.88
CA CYS A 35 -10.84 -2.01 15.71
C CYS A 35 -11.45 -3.40 15.61
N VAL A 36 -10.64 -4.42 15.33
CA VAL A 36 -11.13 -5.79 15.15
C VAL A 36 -10.64 -6.65 16.30
N GLU A 37 -11.59 -7.25 17.01
CA GLU A 37 -11.32 -8.04 18.22
C GLU A 37 -10.88 -9.48 17.92
N HIS A 38 -11.08 -9.95 16.68
CA HIS A 38 -10.61 -11.26 16.24
C HIS A 38 -9.10 -11.28 15.95
N GLN A 39 -8.47 -12.43 16.17
CA GLN A 39 -7.08 -12.66 15.78
C GLN A 39 -6.94 -12.52 14.26
N LYS A 40 -6.07 -11.60 13.84
CA LYS A 40 -5.74 -11.38 12.43
C LYS A 40 -5.17 -12.66 11.82
N THR A 41 -5.83 -13.19 10.78
CA THR A 41 -5.41 -14.40 10.06
C THR A 41 -4.66 -14.08 8.77
N LEU A 42 -4.90 -12.93 8.16
CA LEU A 42 -4.19 -12.47 6.97
C LEU A 42 -2.81 -11.91 7.36
N ASP A 43 -1.77 -12.67 7.07
CA ASP A 43 -0.39 -12.21 7.27
C ASP A 43 0.08 -11.27 6.15
N TYR A 44 1.08 -10.44 6.48
CA TYR A 44 1.64 -9.47 5.54
C TYR A 44 2.28 -10.10 4.29
N PRO A 45 3.14 -11.14 4.39
CA PRO A 45 3.72 -11.79 3.22
C PRO A 45 2.67 -12.29 2.21
N THR A 46 1.59 -12.92 2.68
CA THR A 46 0.51 -13.39 1.82
C THR A 46 -0.14 -12.22 1.06
N LEU A 47 -0.44 -11.12 1.75
CA LEU A 47 -1.02 -9.94 1.11
C LEU A 47 -0.04 -9.26 0.14
N GLU A 48 1.24 -9.13 0.53
CA GLU A 48 2.29 -8.53 -0.31
C GLU A 48 2.45 -9.31 -1.62
N GLN A 49 2.52 -10.64 -1.55
CA GLN A 49 2.63 -11.49 -2.74
C GLN A 49 1.39 -11.38 -3.64
N CYS A 50 0.20 -11.34 -3.05
CA CYS A 50 -1.04 -11.18 -3.80
C CYS A 50 -1.09 -9.84 -4.55
N VAL A 51 -0.82 -8.73 -3.86
CA VAL A 51 -0.81 -7.39 -4.46
C VAL A 51 0.27 -7.29 -5.54
N GLN A 52 1.46 -7.83 -5.28
CA GLN A 52 2.55 -7.84 -6.25
C GLN A 52 2.17 -8.66 -7.50
N SER A 53 1.57 -9.83 -7.33
CA SER A 53 1.07 -10.67 -8.42
C SER A 53 0.06 -9.91 -9.29
N VAL A 54 -0.89 -9.21 -8.67
CA VAL A 54 -1.88 -8.39 -9.40
C VAL A 54 -1.22 -7.29 -10.21
N ILE A 55 -0.22 -6.58 -9.64
CA ILE A 55 0.51 -5.53 -10.36
C ILE A 55 1.27 -6.13 -11.55
N LEU A 56 2.04 -7.19 -11.33
CA LEU A 56 2.91 -7.80 -12.36
C LEU A 56 2.14 -8.49 -13.48
N ASN A 57 0.96 -9.04 -13.20
CA ASN A 57 0.09 -9.67 -14.20
C ASN A 57 -0.82 -8.67 -14.92
N SER A 58 -0.66 -7.37 -14.69
CA SER A 58 -1.42 -6.37 -15.44
C SER A 58 -1.00 -6.39 -16.91
N ASN A 59 -2.00 -6.49 -17.81
CA ASN A 59 -1.77 -6.38 -19.25
C ASN A 59 -1.30 -4.98 -19.68
N THR A 60 -1.40 -3.99 -18.79
CA THR A 60 -0.99 -2.61 -19.02
C THR A 60 0.17 -2.24 -18.11
N LYS A 61 1.09 -1.39 -18.60
CA LYS A 61 2.19 -0.86 -17.77
C LYS A 61 1.73 0.07 -16.65
N THR A 62 0.46 0.47 -16.66
CA THR A 62 -0.17 1.29 -15.63
C THR A 62 -1.46 0.62 -15.18
N ILE A 63 -1.62 0.41 -13.88
CA ILE A 63 -2.80 -0.21 -13.27
C ILE A 63 -3.37 0.72 -12.19
N SER A 64 -4.70 0.88 -12.13
CA SER A 64 -5.33 1.71 -11.11
C SER A 64 -5.36 0.99 -9.75
N PHE A 65 -5.34 1.75 -8.66
CA PHE A 65 -5.47 1.22 -7.32
C PHE A 65 -6.80 0.50 -7.09
N GLU A 66 -7.89 0.99 -7.69
CA GLU A 66 -9.18 0.31 -7.65
C GLU A 66 -9.11 -1.08 -8.27
N THR A 67 -8.45 -1.21 -9.43
CA THR A 67 -8.23 -2.53 -10.05
C THR A 67 -7.32 -3.39 -9.19
N ILE A 68 -6.25 -2.85 -8.61
CA ILE A 68 -5.37 -3.59 -7.69
C ILE A 68 -6.19 -4.16 -6.52
N TYR A 69 -7.00 -3.32 -5.88
CA TYR A 69 -7.82 -3.72 -4.74
C TYR A 69 -8.82 -4.82 -5.10
N ASN A 70 -9.63 -4.59 -6.14
CA ASN A 70 -10.66 -5.54 -6.55
C ASN A 70 -10.05 -6.89 -6.96
N GLN A 71 -8.94 -6.89 -7.71
CA GLN A 71 -8.27 -8.12 -8.13
C GLN A 71 -7.56 -8.83 -6.97
N THR A 72 -7.04 -8.08 -6.00
CA THR A 72 -6.47 -8.67 -4.76
C THR A 72 -7.54 -9.45 -4.00
N LEU A 73 -8.75 -8.89 -3.85
CA LEU A 73 -9.87 -9.61 -3.22
C LEU A 73 -10.25 -10.86 -4.01
N LEU A 74 -10.27 -10.81 -5.35
CA LEU A 74 -10.58 -11.99 -6.17
C LEU A 74 -9.54 -13.11 -6.05
N GLN A 75 -8.27 -12.79 -5.80
CA GLN A 75 -7.20 -13.76 -5.62
C GLN A 75 -7.12 -14.34 -4.19
N LEU A 76 -7.55 -13.59 -3.19
CA LEU A 76 -7.58 -14.05 -1.80
C LEU A 76 -8.77 -14.97 -1.53
N SER A 77 -8.59 -15.90 -0.58
CA SER A 77 -9.71 -16.66 -0.04
C SER A 77 -10.78 -15.72 0.53
N SER A 78 -12.06 -16.01 0.27
CA SER A 78 -13.19 -15.20 0.74
C SER A 78 -13.21 -14.99 2.26
N LYS A 79 -12.63 -15.92 3.02
CA LYS A 79 -12.48 -15.81 4.47
C LYS A 79 -11.56 -14.66 4.91
N LEU A 80 -10.63 -14.24 4.04
CA LEU A 80 -9.65 -13.20 4.30
C LEU A 80 -10.10 -11.81 3.80
N HIS A 81 -11.18 -11.73 3.03
CA HIS A 81 -11.69 -10.47 2.47
C HIS A 81 -11.97 -9.40 3.55
N PRO A 82 -12.54 -9.73 4.72
CA PRO A 82 -12.76 -8.73 5.77
C PRO A 82 -11.46 -8.12 6.31
N GLU A 83 -10.35 -8.86 6.26
CA GLU A 83 -9.04 -8.42 6.76
C GLU A 83 -8.22 -7.68 5.69
N ALA A 84 -8.46 -7.98 4.41
CA ALA A 84 -7.84 -7.33 3.25
C ALA A 84 -8.46 -5.95 2.98
N THR A 85 -8.54 -5.10 4.01
CA THR A 85 -9.14 -3.78 3.90
C THR A 85 -8.43 -2.93 2.85
N ILE A 86 -9.18 -1.99 2.24
CA ILE A 86 -8.63 -1.06 1.26
C ILE A 86 -7.41 -0.29 1.79
N HIS A 87 -7.39 0.05 3.08
CA HIS A 87 -6.27 0.69 3.76
C HIS A 87 -5.03 -0.22 3.78
N TYR A 88 -5.22 -1.50 4.08
CA TYR A 88 -4.11 -2.43 4.17
C TYR A 88 -3.50 -2.70 2.78
N VAL A 89 -4.35 -2.90 1.77
CA VAL A 89 -3.92 -3.04 0.36
C VAL A 89 -3.19 -1.79 -0.12
N PHE A 90 -3.67 -0.59 0.25
CA PHE A 90 -3.00 0.66 -0.07
C PHE A 90 -1.60 0.74 0.55
N VAL A 91 -1.46 0.47 1.85
CA VAL A 91 -0.16 0.47 2.53
C VAL A 91 0.81 -0.53 1.89
N VAL A 92 0.34 -1.74 1.58
CA VAL A 92 1.14 -2.74 0.86
C VAL A 92 1.57 -2.23 -0.52
N THR A 93 0.67 -1.58 -1.27
CA THR A 93 0.97 -0.98 -2.56
C THR A 93 2.06 0.10 -2.45
N LEU A 94 2.00 0.96 -1.43
CA LEU A 94 3.04 1.97 -1.17
C LEU A 94 4.40 1.33 -0.84
N ILE A 95 4.41 0.30 -0.01
CA ILE A 95 5.64 -0.43 0.35
C ILE A 95 6.25 -1.08 -0.89
N LEU A 96 5.43 -1.73 -1.72
CA LEU A 96 5.89 -2.35 -2.97
C LEU A 96 6.46 -1.32 -3.93
N ALA A 97 5.80 -0.16 -4.11
CA ALA A 97 6.32 0.90 -4.95
C ALA A 97 7.70 1.39 -4.49
N ASN A 98 7.90 1.52 -3.17
CA ASN A 98 9.18 1.90 -2.60
C ASN A 98 10.26 0.81 -2.79
N LYS A 99 9.91 -0.47 -2.60
CA LYS A 99 10.85 -1.60 -2.73
C LYS A 99 11.24 -1.94 -4.17
N LYS A 100 10.30 -1.83 -5.11
CA LYS A 100 10.39 -2.42 -6.47
C LYS A 100 10.50 -1.38 -7.59
N GLN A 101 10.77 -0.12 -7.24
CA GLN A 101 10.85 0.99 -8.20
C GLN A 101 9.60 1.12 -9.08
N TYR A 102 8.39 0.95 -8.53
CA TYR A 102 7.19 1.33 -9.27
C TYR A 102 6.95 2.82 -9.12
N HIS A 103 6.46 3.47 -10.18
CA HIS A 103 6.03 4.86 -10.08
C HIS A 103 4.57 4.93 -9.63
N LEU A 104 4.31 5.71 -8.57
CA LEU A 104 2.95 6.05 -8.16
C LEU A 104 2.51 7.30 -8.92
N LEU A 105 1.42 7.19 -9.66
CA LEU A 105 0.77 8.29 -10.35
C LEU A 105 -0.47 8.68 -9.52
N ASN A 106 -0.48 9.89 -8.97
CA ASN A 106 -1.60 10.42 -8.18
C ASN A 106 -2.17 11.72 -8.78
N PRO A 107 -2.70 11.69 -10.02
CA PRO A 107 -3.18 12.90 -10.72
C PRO A 107 -4.37 13.58 -10.02
N SER A 108 -5.13 12.88 -9.18
CA SER A 108 -6.17 13.47 -8.34
C SER A 108 -6.47 12.58 -7.12
N ILE A 109 -7.19 13.13 -6.13
CA ILE A 109 -7.70 12.38 -4.96
C ILE A 109 -8.52 11.11 -5.31
N ASN A 110 -9.05 11.04 -6.54
CA ASN A 110 -9.83 9.90 -7.01
C ASN A 110 -9.02 8.91 -7.85
N GLN A 111 -7.77 9.24 -8.19
CA GLN A 111 -7.00 8.51 -9.17
C GLN A 111 -5.60 8.27 -8.63
N LEU A 112 -5.39 7.06 -8.13
CA LEU A 112 -4.08 6.51 -7.83
C LEU A 112 -3.82 5.34 -8.78
N SER A 113 -2.67 5.34 -9.43
CA SER A 113 -2.23 4.25 -10.29
C SER A 113 -0.78 3.88 -10.01
N VAL A 114 -0.45 2.62 -10.21
CA VAL A 114 0.92 2.09 -10.18
C VAL A 114 1.38 1.92 -11.62
N LYS A 115 2.53 2.50 -11.96
CA LYS A 115 3.21 2.34 -13.24
C LYS A 115 4.47 1.50 -13.05
N ILE A 116 4.56 0.41 -13.81
CA ILE A 116 5.72 -0.48 -13.87
C ILE A 116 6.80 0.19 -14.73
N ILE A 117 8.03 0.23 -14.23
CA ILE A 117 9.21 0.70 -14.96
C ILE A 117 9.87 -0.53 -15.59
N ASP A 118 10.28 -0.42 -16.86
CA ASP A 118 11.10 -1.45 -17.53
C ASP A 118 12.56 -1.40 -17.06
#